data_AF-A0A1R1I1F3-F1
#
_entry.id   AF-A0A1R1I1F3-F1
#
_cell.length_a   1.000
_cell.length_b   1.000
_cell.length_c   1.000
_cell.angle_alpha   90.00
_cell.angle_beta   90.00
_cell.angle_gamma   90.00
#
_symmetry.space_group_name_H-M   'P 1'
#
loop_
_entity.id
_entity.type
_entity.pdbx_description
1 polymer ?
#
loop_
_entity_poly.entity_id
_entity_poly.type
_entity_poly.pdbx_seq_one_letter_code
_entity_poly.pdbx_strand_id
1 'polypeptide(L)'
;MNEKRAITLMRGISALAIFLPMLWIAWAYTPVPLLITLGIAASLVSIRIGQAGEARYGRRVQVTEMLPLGRKGDKQMLIGGIAGYLMIVFFGLAAWLAFHD
;
A
#
# COMPACT_ATOMS: atom_id res chain seq x y z
N MET A 1 -2.71 -11.50 -28.55
CA MET A 1 -3.01 -10.82 -27.27
C MET A 1 -2.02 -9.68 -27.10
N ASN A 2 -2.47 -8.43 -26.92
CA ASN A 2 -1.56 -7.28 -26.77
C ASN A 2 -0.64 -7.45 -25.55
N GLU A 3 0.66 -7.20 -25.70
CA GLU A 3 1.68 -7.33 -24.65
C GLU A 3 1.30 -6.59 -23.36
N LYS A 4 0.77 -5.37 -23.49
CA LYS A 4 0.23 -4.58 -22.36
C LYS A 4 -0.91 -5.30 -21.61
N ARG A 5 -1.79 -6.02 -22.32
CA ARG A 5 -2.86 -6.81 -21.68
C ARG A 5 -2.27 -8.00 -20.93
N ALA A 6 -1.27 -8.68 -21.51
CA ALA A 6 -0.62 -9.82 -20.87
C ALA A 6 0.05 -9.42 -19.54
N ILE A 7 0.77 -8.29 -19.51
CA ILE A 7 1.43 -7.77 -18.29
C ILE A 7 0.40 -7.43 -17.21
N THR A 8 -0.70 -6.77 -17.56
CA THR A 8 -1.76 -6.45 -16.59
C THR A 8 -2.40 -7.71 -16.03
N LEU A 9 -2.61 -8.73 -16.88
CA LEU A 9 -3.18 -10.01 -16.46
C LEU A 9 -2.24 -10.75 -15.49
N MET A 10 -0.94 -10.81 -15.78
CA MET A 10 0.05 -11.42 -14.88
C MET A 10 0.13 -10.69 -13.53
N ARG A 11 0.10 -9.36 -13.53
CA ARG A 11 0.05 -8.56 -12.29
C ARG A 11 -1.21 -8.85 -11.49
N GLY A 12 -2.36 -8.93 -12.16
CA GLY A 12 -3.64 -9.30 -11.54
C GLY A 12 -3.60 -10.69 -10.91
N ILE A 13 -3.11 -11.69 -11.64
CA ILE A 13 -2.95 -13.06 -11.14
C ILE A 13 -2.01 -13.09 -9.93
N SER A 14 -0.88 -12.38 -9.99
CA SER A 14 0.10 -12.34 -8.89
C SER A 14 -0.50 -11.69 -7.64
N ALA A 15 -1.27 -10.60 -7.81
CA ALA A 15 -1.97 -9.97 -6.69
C ALA A 15 -3.02 -10.93 -6.10
N LEU A 16 -3.82 -11.59 -6.93
CA LEU A 16 -4.80 -12.57 -6.48
C LEU A 16 -4.15 -13.74 -5.73
N ALA A 17 -3.02 -14.25 -6.22
CA ALA A 17 -2.29 -15.34 -5.57
C ALA A 17 -1.81 -14.98 -4.15
N ILE A 18 -1.55 -13.70 -3.88
CA ILE A 18 -1.15 -13.22 -2.54
C ILE A 18 -2.39 -12.93 -1.69
N PHE A 19 -3.38 -12.21 -2.23
CA PHE A 19 -4.52 -11.72 -1.45
C PHE A 19 -5.60 -12.78 -1.18
N LEU A 20 -5.85 -13.74 -2.09
CA LEU A 20 -6.86 -14.78 -1.86
C LEU A 20 -6.55 -15.65 -0.63
N PRO A 21 -5.33 -16.21 -0.48
CA PRO A 21 -5.00 -17.01 0.71
C PRO A 21 -5.09 -16.19 1.98
N MET A 22 -4.63 -14.93 1.95
CA MET A 22 -4.72 -14.04 3.12
C MET A 22 -6.16 -13.71 3.50
N LEU A 23 -7.04 -13.52 2.51
CA LEU A 23 -8.47 -13.30 2.73
C LEU A 23 -9.15 -14.55 3.31
N TRP A 24 -8.79 -15.73 2.81
CA TRP A 24 -9.27 -17.00 3.36
C TRP A 24 -8.86 -17.17 4.82
N ILE A 25 -7.58 -16.94 5.14
CA ILE A 25 -7.07 -17.04 6.51
C ILE A 25 -7.74 -16.00 7.41
N ALA A 26 -7.96 -14.77 6.91
CA ALA A 26 -8.66 -13.71 7.62
C ALA A 26 -10.08 -14.08 8.01
N TRP A 27 -10.78 -14.78 7.11
CA TRP A 27 -12.16 -15.19 7.34
C TRP A 27 -12.26 -16.44 8.22
N ALA A 28 -11.34 -17.39 8.06
CA ALA A 28 -11.40 -18.68 8.76
C ALA A 28 -10.73 -18.69 10.14
N TYR A 29 -9.72 -17.85 10.37
CA TYR A 29 -8.88 -17.94 11.58
C TYR A 29 -8.63 -16.60 12.23
N THR A 30 -7.94 -15.68 11.56
CA THR A 30 -7.54 -14.39 12.14
C THR A 30 -7.26 -13.35 11.07
N PRO A 31 -7.74 -12.10 11.21
CA PRO A 31 -7.53 -11.03 10.23
C PRO A 31 -6.08 -10.51 10.18
N VAL A 32 -5.21 -10.88 11.13
CA VAL A 32 -3.85 -10.35 11.27
C VAL A 32 -2.99 -10.48 9.99
N PRO A 33 -2.89 -11.66 9.33
CA PRO A 33 -2.07 -11.80 8.12
C PRO A 33 -2.52 -10.92 6.96
N LEU A 34 -3.84 -10.70 6.83
CA LEU A 34 -4.39 -9.81 5.81
C LEU A 34 -4.05 -8.35 6.11
N LEU A 35 -4.17 -7.92 7.37
CA LEU A 35 -3.78 -6.57 7.80
C LEU A 35 -2.29 -6.31 7.55
N ILE A 36 -1.42 -7.27 7.88
CA ILE A 36 0.03 -7.16 7.60
C ILE A 36 0.27 -7.01 6.09
N THR A 37 -0.38 -7.87 5.29
CA THR A 37 -0.23 -7.84 3.82
C THR A 37 -0.68 -6.50 3.22
N LEU A 38 -1.82 -5.96 3.69
CA LEU A 38 -2.33 -4.65 3.29
C LEU A 38 -1.40 -3.52 3.73
N GLY A 39 -0.83 -3.61 4.94
CA GLY A 39 0.18 -2.67 5.43
C GLY A 39 1.42 -2.62 4.53
N ILE A 40 1.96 -3.78 4.15
CA ILE A 40 3.08 -3.88 3.21
C ILE A 40 2.71 -3.32 1.84
N ALA A 41 1.53 -3.65 1.30
CA ALA A 41 1.10 -3.13 0.02
C ALA A 41 0.99 -1.59 0.04
N ALA A 42 0.42 -1.03 1.11
CA ALA A 42 0.29 0.41 1.30
C ALA A 42 1.67 1.10 1.43
N SER A 43 2.61 0.49 2.14
CA SER A 43 3.98 1.01 2.28
C SER A 43 4.71 1.06 0.94
N LEU A 44 4.60 0.00 0.13
CA LEU A 44 5.20 -0.07 -1.20
C LEU A 44 4.62 1.01 -2.13
N VAL A 45 3.30 1.22 -2.10
CA VAL A 45 2.65 2.30 -2.88
C VAL A 45 3.18 3.66 -2.44
N SER A 46 3.23 3.94 -1.15
CA SER A 46 3.73 5.21 -0.60
C SER A 46 5.18 5.47 -1.01
N ILE A 47 6.06 4.46 -0.88
CA ILE A 47 7.48 4.55 -1.27
C ILE A 47 7.62 4.82 -2.77
N ARG A 48 6.88 4.10 -3.62
CA ARG A 48 6.96 4.28 -5.08
C ARG A 48 6.51 5.68 -5.50
N ILE A 49 5.48 6.22 -4.85
CA ILE A 49 5.03 7.60 -5.09
C ILE A 49 6.09 8.61 -4.60
N GLY A 50 6.69 8.40 -3.44
CA GLY A 50 7.79 9.26 -2.95
C GLY A 50 9.01 9.27 -3.86
N GLN A 51 9.37 8.12 -4.42
CA GLN A 51 10.41 7.98 -5.44
C GLN A 51 10.03 8.70 -6.74
N ALA A 52 8.77 8.57 -7.19
CA ALA A 52 8.28 9.32 -8.35
C ALA A 52 8.26 10.84 -8.11
N GLY A 53 8.15 11.27 -6.84
CA GLY A 53 8.30 12.65 -6.41
C GLY A 53 9.71 13.20 -6.57
N GLU A 54 10.73 12.37 -6.44
CA GLU A 54 12.13 12.76 -6.64
C GLU A 54 12.36 13.32 -8.04
N ALA A 55 11.74 12.71 -9.06
CA ALA A 55 11.80 13.20 -10.43
C ALA A 55 11.10 14.56 -10.65
N ARG A 56 10.15 14.95 -9.78
CA ARG A 56 9.40 16.22 -9.90
C ARG A 56 9.97 17.34 -9.05
N TYR A 57 10.42 16.99 -7.85
CA TYR A 57 10.82 17.95 -6.82
C TYR A 57 12.35 17.97 -6.60
N GLY A 58 13.10 17.17 -7.36
CA GLY A 58 14.57 17.09 -7.27
C GLY A 58 15.09 16.48 -5.96
N ARG A 59 14.19 15.98 -5.10
CA ARG A 59 14.51 15.39 -3.80
C ARG A 59 13.50 14.30 -3.46
N ARG A 60 13.94 13.29 -2.68
CA ARG A 60 13.00 12.31 -2.10
C ARG A 60 12.00 13.03 -1.20
N VAL A 61 10.73 12.80 -1.48
CA VAL A 61 9.62 13.34 -0.67
C VAL A 61 9.31 12.36 0.44
N GLN A 62 9.38 12.80 1.69
CA GLN A 62 9.00 12.00 2.85
C GLN A 62 7.48 11.91 2.99
N VAL A 63 6.96 10.82 3.54
CA VAL A 63 5.51 10.59 3.73
C VAL A 63 4.82 11.74 4.47
N THR A 64 5.51 12.33 5.45
CA THR A 64 5.03 13.49 6.22
C THR A 64 4.80 14.74 5.37
N GLU A 65 5.58 14.90 4.29
CA GLU A 65 5.50 16.04 3.36
C GLU A 65 4.52 15.78 2.21
N MET A 66 4.21 14.51 1.93
CA MET A 66 3.32 14.12 0.83
C MET A 66 1.88 14.63 1.00
N LEU A 67 1.35 14.62 2.23
CA LEU A 67 -0.01 15.14 2.52
C LEU A 67 -0.12 16.66 2.24
N PRO A 68 0.77 17.52 2.78
CA PRO A 68 0.79 18.95 2.44
C PRO A 68 0.94 19.23 0.93
N LEU A 69 1.83 18.51 0.23
CA LEU A 69 1.99 18.63 -1.21
C LEU A 69 0.73 18.20 -1.97
N GLY A 70 0.05 17.18 -1.46
CA GLY A 70 -1.25 16.74 -1.97
C GLY A 70 -2.34 17.80 -1.85
N ARG A 71 -2.39 18.49 -0.70
CA ARG A 71 -3.34 19.60 -0.48
C ARG A 71 -3.06 20.82 -1.37
N LYS A 72 -1.81 20.98 -1.84
CA LYS A 72 -1.41 22.02 -2.80
C LYS A 72 -1.74 21.67 -4.26
N GLY A 73 -2.24 20.47 -4.53
CA GLY A 73 -2.75 20.07 -5.85
C GLY A 73 -2.10 18.82 -6.46
N ASP A 74 -1.02 18.28 -5.88
CA ASP A 74 -0.43 17.02 -6.39
C ASP A 74 -1.21 15.81 -5.85
N LYS A 75 -2.24 15.40 -6.61
CA LYS A 75 -3.08 14.23 -6.26
C LYS A 75 -2.28 12.95 -6.03
N GLN A 76 -1.15 12.77 -6.71
CA GLN A 76 -0.34 11.57 -6.51
C GLN A 76 0.37 11.61 -5.15
N MET A 77 0.91 12.76 -4.76
CA MET A 77 1.45 12.95 -3.41
C MET A 77 0.38 12.75 -2.34
N LEU A 78 -0.85 13.22 -2.58
CA LEU A 78 -1.95 12.97 -1.65
C LEU A 78 -2.19 11.46 -1.42
N ILE A 79 -2.23 10.68 -2.51
CA ILE A 79 -2.40 9.22 -2.45
C ILE A 79 -1.22 8.57 -1.72
N GLY A 80 0.02 8.99 -2.02
CA GLY A 80 1.23 8.46 -1.36
C GLY A 80 1.23 8.74 0.14
N GLY A 81 0.81 9.94 0.55
CA GLY A 81 0.64 10.30 1.95
C GLY A 81 -0.42 9.44 2.62
N ILE A 82 -1.63 9.36 2.06
CA ILE A 82 -2.72 8.52 2.60
C ILE A 82 -2.30 7.06 2.71
N ALA A 83 -1.62 6.50 1.69
CA ALA A 83 -1.11 5.14 1.72
C ALA A 83 -0.08 4.93 2.86
N GLY A 84 0.78 5.91 3.10
CA GLY A 84 1.74 5.86 4.20
C GLY A 84 1.08 5.88 5.58
N TYR A 85 0.00 6.64 5.77
CA TYR A 85 -0.78 6.60 7.02
C TYR A 85 -1.62 5.33 7.16
N LEU A 86 -2.20 4.83 6.06
CA LEU A 86 -2.91 3.55 6.05
C LEU A 86 -2.01 2.38 6.48
N MET A 87 -0.74 2.38 6.06
CA MET A 87 0.24 1.40 6.54
C MET A 87 0.33 1.40 8.08
N ILE A 88 0.44 2.58 8.71
CA ILE A 88 0.53 2.70 10.16
C ILE A 88 -0.73 2.12 10.82
N VAL A 89 -1.91 2.43 10.28
CA VAL A 89 -3.18 1.91 10.80
C VAL A 89 -3.23 0.39 10.69
N PHE A 90 -2.87 -0.18 9.53
CA PHE A 90 -2.89 -1.64 9.34
C PHE A 90 -1.93 -2.38 10.26
N PHE A 91 -0.69 -1.90 10.42
CA PHE A 91 0.25 -2.52 11.34
C PHE A 91 -0.12 -2.31 12.81
N GLY A 92 -0.66 -1.15 13.16
CA GLY A 92 -1.17 -0.89 14.51
C GLY A 92 -2.32 -1.83 14.88
N LEU A 93 -3.29 -2.00 13.97
CA LEU A 93 -4.40 -2.93 14.16
C LEU A 93 -3.92 -4.39 14.21
N ALA A 94 -3.01 -4.78 13.32
CA ALA A 94 -2.44 -6.12 13.31
C ALA A 94 -1.71 -6.43 14.63
N ALA A 95 -0.91 -5.50 15.14
CA ALA A 95 -0.24 -5.65 16.41
C ALA A 95 -1.23 -5.70 17.58
N TRP A 96 -2.21 -4.80 17.60
CA TRP A 96 -3.23 -4.77 18.65
C TRP A 96 -3.98 -6.10 18.74
N LEU A 97 -4.48 -6.62 17.61
CA LEU A 97 -5.15 -7.92 17.56
C LEU A 97 -4.22 -9.07 17.97
N ALA A 98 -2.97 -9.07 17.50
CA ALA A 98 -2.01 -10.12 17.85
C ALA A 98 -1.62 -10.17 19.34
N PHE A 99 -1.83 -9.09 20.10
CA PHE A 99 -1.50 -8.99 21.52
C PHE A 99 -2.73 -8.87 22.45
N HIS A 100 -3.94 -8.82 21.92
CA HIS A 100 -5.19 -8.73 22.70
C HIS A 100 -6.24 -9.81 22.36
N ASP A 101 -6.04 -10.61 21.31
CA ASP A 101 -6.69 -11.92 21.13
C ASP A 101 -5.88 -13.04 21.82
#